data_AF-Q47L01-F1
#
_entry.id   AF-Q47L01-F1
#
_cell.length_a   1.000
_cell.length_b   1.000
_cell.length_c   1.000
_cell.angle_alpha   90.00
_cell.angle_beta   90.00
_cell.angle_gamma   90.00
#
_symmetry.space_group_name_H-M   'P 1'
#
loop_
_entity.id
_entity.type
_entity.pdbx_description
1 polymer ?
#
loop_
_entity_poly.entity_id
_entity_poly.type
_entity_poly.pdbx_seq_one_letter_code
_entity_poly.pdbx_strand_id
1 'polypeptide(L)'
;MDHTWKGRSDKEVLYDEDTSDEVIRDVLDHTSARLSAALARKAEKIEDPKAREEIKERSIEVWQIQNNLGLSREQMVEKILRMREELDEIKNEG
;
A
#
# COMPACT_ATOMS: atom_id res chain seq x y z
N MET A 1 -5.13 21.95 15.26
CA MET A 1 -4.11 20.91 15.06
C MET A 1 -3.86 20.87 13.56
N ASP A 2 -2.80 21.53 13.12
CA ASP A 2 -2.46 21.73 11.71
C ASP A 2 -1.62 20.52 11.26
N HIS A 3 -2.22 19.57 10.55
CA HIS A 3 -1.51 18.43 9.96
C HIS A 3 -0.86 18.85 8.64
N THR A 4 0.13 19.73 8.70
CA THR A 4 0.93 20.11 7.52
C THR A 4 2.23 19.32 7.49
N TRP A 5 2.17 18.07 7.01
CA TRP A 5 3.33 17.34 6.48
C TRP A 5 3.72 17.85 5.08
N LYS A 6 3.61 19.17 4.89
CA LYS A 6 3.71 19.83 3.58
C LYS A 6 5.18 20.14 3.31
N GLY A 7 5.97 19.12 2.97
CA GLY A 7 7.35 19.33 2.53
C GLY A 7 8.31 18.14 2.60
N ARG A 8 7.96 17.05 3.29
CA ARG A 8 8.79 15.83 3.31
C ARG A 8 8.24 14.81 2.32
N SER A 9 9.12 14.18 1.55
CA SER A 9 8.74 13.03 0.74
C SER A 9 8.27 11.90 1.65
N ASP A 10 7.30 11.10 1.21
CA ASP A 10 6.85 9.95 1.99
C ASP A 10 7.99 8.96 2.30
N LYS A 11 9.12 8.99 1.57
CA LYS A 11 10.32 8.21 1.91
C LYS A 11 11.02 8.74 3.15
N GLU A 12 11.10 10.06 3.31
CA GLU A 12 11.65 10.68 4.53
C GLU A 12 10.77 10.39 5.74
N VAL A 13 9.44 10.33 5.57
CA VAL A 13 8.52 9.96 6.66
C VAL A 13 8.71 8.51 7.12
N LEU A 14 9.01 7.58 6.21
CA LEU A 14 9.15 6.15 6.54
C LEU A 14 10.44 5.80 7.29
N TYR A 15 11.52 6.54 7.05
CA TYR A 15 12.84 6.28 7.65
C TYR A 15 13.21 7.25 8.78
N ASP A 16 12.41 8.29 9.01
CA ASP A 16 12.59 9.18 10.15
C ASP A 16 12.14 8.46 11.43
N GLU A 17 13.08 8.23 12.35
CA GLU A 17 12.85 7.58 13.65
C GLU A 17 11.92 8.40 14.56
N ASP A 18 11.81 9.72 14.36
CA ASP A 18 10.92 10.59 15.11
C ASP A 18 9.46 10.55 14.59
N THR A 19 9.22 9.95 13.42
CA THR A 19 7.85 9.77 12.90
C THR A 19 7.11 8.76 13.76
N SER A 20 5.92 9.10 14.28
CA SER A 20 5.15 8.16 15.11
C SER A 20 4.66 6.94 14.33
N ASP A 21 4.50 5.81 15.02
CA ASP A 21 3.96 4.58 14.41
C ASP A 21 2.53 4.78 13.87
N GLU A 22 1.74 5.68 14.46
CA GLU A 22 0.41 6.07 13.96
C GLU A 22 0.49 6.71 12.57
N VAL A 23 1.49 7.54 12.31
CA VAL A 23 1.70 8.15 10.99
C VAL A 23 2.14 7.08 9.98
N ILE A 24 3.04 6.17 10.37
CA ILE A 24 3.44 5.03 9.51
C ILE A 24 2.23 4.16 9.19
N ARG A 25 1.34 3.94 10.17
CA ARG A 25 0.11 3.18 9.99
C ARG A 25 -0.87 3.87 9.05
N ASP A 26 -1.05 5.18 9.17
CA ASP A 26 -1.87 5.98 8.24
C ASP A 26 -1.33 5.87 6.81
N VAL A 27 0.00 5.93 6.63
CA VAL A 27 0.64 5.72 5.32
C VAL A 27 0.41 4.30 4.80
N LEU A 28 0.44 3.28 5.68
CA LEU A 28 0.10 1.89 5.32
C LEU A 28 -1.33 1.79 4.80
N ASP A 29 -2.29 2.37 5.52
CA ASP A 29 -3.72 2.32 5.17
C ASP A 29 -4.01 3.07 3.87
N HIS A 30 -3.40 4.24 3.66
CA HIS A 30 -3.50 4.97 2.41
C HIS A 30 -2.86 4.21 1.24
N THR A 31 -1.71 3.57 1.46
CA THR A 31 -1.01 2.80 0.43
C THR A 31 -1.80 1.54 0.05
N SER A 32 -2.32 0.81 1.03
CA SER A 32 -3.15 -0.38 0.79
C SER A 32 -4.42 -0.03 0.03
N ALA A 33 -5.13 1.04 0.41
CA ALA A 33 -6.34 1.48 -0.29
C ALA A 33 -6.07 1.82 -1.77
N ARG A 34 -4.94 2.48 -2.05
CA ARG A 34 -4.53 2.80 -3.43
C ARG A 34 -4.23 1.54 -4.24
N LEU A 35 -3.51 0.58 -3.66
CA LEU A 35 -3.19 -0.67 -4.31
C LEU A 35 -4.45 -1.51 -4.57
N SER A 36 -5.37 -1.63 -3.59
CA SER A 36 -6.64 -2.31 -3.80
C SER A 36 -7.46 -1.70 -4.94
N ALA A 37 -7.51 -0.37 -5.04
CA ALA A 37 -8.17 0.30 -6.16
C ALA A 37 -7.50 0.02 -7.51
N ALA A 38 -6.16 -0.02 -7.55
CA ALA A 38 -5.40 -0.34 -8.75
C ALA A 38 -5.61 -1.80 -9.20
N LEU A 39 -5.57 -2.75 -8.25
CA LEU A 39 -5.85 -4.16 -8.48
C LEU A 39 -7.27 -4.37 -8.99
N ALA A 40 -8.28 -3.69 -8.43
CA ALA A 40 -9.65 -3.75 -8.92
C ALA A 40 -9.74 -3.33 -10.40
N ARG A 41 -9.13 -2.20 -10.77
CA ARG A 41 -9.10 -1.73 -12.16
C ARG A 41 -8.34 -2.69 -13.08
N LYS A 42 -7.26 -3.31 -12.60
CA LYS A 42 -6.50 -4.34 -13.35
C LYS A 42 -7.38 -5.58 -13.58
N ALA A 43 -8.09 -6.05 -12.56
CA ALA A 43 -9.00 -7.19 -12.66
C ALA A 43 -10.21 -6.96 -13.58
N GLU A 44 -10.62 -5.71 -13.81
CA GLU A 44 -11.66 -5.36 -14.80
C GLU A 44 -11.19 -5.52 -16.24
N LYS A 45 -9.89 -5.36 -16.50
CA LYS A 45 -9.30 -5.44 -17.84
C LYS A 45 -8.84 -6.85 -18.23
N ILE A 46 -8.74 -7.76 -17.26
CA ILE A 46 -8.26 -9.13 -17.48
C ILE A 46 -9.41 -10.02 -17.96
N GLU A 47 -9.26 -10.59 -19.17
CA GLU A 47 -10.21 -11.56 -19.72
C GLU A 47 -9.92 -13.00 -19.25
N ASP A 48 -8.66 -13.32 -18.93
CA ASP A 48 -8.27 -14.63 -18.41
C ASP A 48 -8.79 -14.86 -16.98
N PRO A 49 -9.67 -15.85 -16.75
CA PRO A 49 -10.22 -16.12 -15.42
C PRO A 49 -9.14 -16.43 -14.38
N LYS A 50 -8.04 -17.08 -14.78
CA LYS A 50 -6.96 -17.44 -13.85
C LYS A 50 -6.19 -16.21 -13.39
N ALA A 51 -5.73 -15.36 -14.31
CA ALA A 51 -5.10 -14.10 -13.94
C ALA A 51 -6.03 -13.18 -13.12
N ARG A 52 -7.35 -13.25 -13.33
CA ARG A 52 -8.32 -12.50 -12.52
C ARG A 52 -8.43 -13.03 -11.08
N GLU A 53 -8.30 -14.34 -10.89
CA GLU A 53 -8.26 -14.97 -9.57
C GLU A 53 -7.00 -14.54 -8.79
N GLU A 54 -5.84 -14.53 -9.44
CA GLU A 54 -4.57 -14.08 -8.84
C GLU A 54 -4.67 -12.63 -8.32
N ILE A 55 -5.31 -11.73 -9.08
CA ILE A 55 -5.53 -10.34 -8.63
C ILE A 55 -6.51 -10.25 -7.44
N LYS A 56 -7.50 -11.14 -7.36
CA LYS A 56 -8.41 -11.20 -6.20
C LYS A 56 -7.68 -11.70 -4.96
N GLU A 57 -6.88 -12.76 -5.07
CA GLU A 57 -6.06 -13.27 -3.98
C GLU A 57 -5.14 -12.17 -3.46
N ARG A 58 -4.47 -11.45 -4.37
CA ARG A 58 -3.63 -10.31 -4.00
C ARG A 58 -4.41 -9.20 -3.29
N SER A 59 -5.64 -8.92 -3.73
CA SER A 59 -6.51 -7.92 -3.08
C SER A 59 -6.89 -8.34 -1.65
N ILE A 60 -7.07 -9.64 -1.40
CA ILE A 60 -7.32 -10.20 -0.07
C ILE A 60 -6.08 -10.04 0.82
N GLU A 61 -4.89 -10.31 0.29
CA GLU A 61 -3.63 -10.11 1.03
C GLU A 61 -3.44 -8.65 1.44
N VAL A 62 -3.71 -7.69 0.55
CA VAL A 62 -3.63 -6.25 0.85
C VAL A 62 -4.62 -5.88 1.97
N TRP A 63 -5.83 -6.44 1.94
CA TRP A 63 -6.81 -6.25 3.00
C TRP A 63 -6.33 -6.86 4.33
N GLN A 64 -5.72 -8.04 4.32
CA GLN A 64 -5.17 -8.67 5.53
C GLN A 64 -4.03 -7.85 6.13
N ILE A 65 -3.13 -7.31 5.29
CA ILE A 65 -2.08 -6.39 5.71
C ILE A 65 -2.70 -5.17 6.38
N GLN A 66 -3.70 -4.56 5.74
CA GLN A 66 -4.38 -3.40 6.29
C GLN A 66 -5.10 -3.71 7.61
N ASN A 67 -5.57 -4.92 7.87
CA ASN A 67 -6.28 -5.25 9.12
C ASN A 67 -5.36 -5.83 10.21
N ASN A 68 -4.07 -6.02 9.92
CA ASN A 68 -3.13 -6.54 10.89
C ASN A 68 -2.61 -5.44 11.81
N LEU A 69 -3.24 -5.31 12.99
CA LEU A 69 -2.85 -4.36 14.04
C LEU A 69 -1.58 -4.76 14.80
N GLY A 70 -1.06 -5.97 14.59
CA GLY A 70 0.14 -6.49 15.26
C GLY A 70 1.44 -6.25 14.51
N LEU A 71 1.42 -5.45 13.43
CA LEU A 71 2.61 -5.16 12.64
C LEU A 71 3.57 -4.26 13.42
N SER A 72 4.84 -4.63 13.47
CA SER A 72 5.89 -3.73 13.92
C SER A 72 6.08 -2.58 12.92
N ARG A 73 6.69 -1.49 13.38
CA ARG A 73 7.09 -0.38 12.51
C ARG A 73 7.84 -0.83 11.26
N GLU A 74 8.88 -1.65 11.43
CA GLU A 74 9.68 -2.17 10.34
C GLU A 74 8.84 -2.98 9.33
N GLN A 75 7.90 -3.79 9.83
CA GLN A 75 6.98 -4.55 8.98
C GLN A 75 6.01 -3.64 8.23
N MET A 76 5.52 -2.56 8.85
CA MET A 76 4.68 -1.59 8.16
C MET A 76 5.45 -0.89 7.05
N VAL A 77 6.68 -0.43 7.33
CA VAL A 77 7.56 0.22 6.34
C VAL A 77 7.85 -0.71 5.17
N GLU A 78 8.26 -1.96 5.43
CA GLU A 78 8.53 -2.96 4.38
C GLU A 78 7.31 -3.17 3.47
N LYS A 79 6.12 -3.33 4.07
CA LYS A 79 4.88 -3.53 3.32
C LYS A 79 4.50 -2.30 2.51
N ILE A 80 4.68 -1.09 3.04
CA ILE A 80 4.45 0.16 2.32
C ILE A 80 5.36 0.23 1.08
N LEU A 81 6.65 -0.06 1.23
CA LEU A 81 7.60 -0.02 0.13
C LEU A 81 7.23 -1.02 -0.96
N ARG A 82 6.97 -2.28 -0.58
CA ARG A 82 6.57 -3.32 -1.52
C ARG A 82 5.28 -2.98 -2.27
N MET A 83 4.26 -2.46 -1.57
CA MET A 83 3.00 -2.06 -2.21
C MET A 83 3.17 -0.85 -3.13
N ARG A 84 4.15 0.03 -2.88
CA ARG A 84 4.48 1.15 -3.77
C ARG A 84 5.15 0.68 -5.04
N GLU A 85 6.09 -0.25 -4.93
CA GLU A 85 6.73 -0.89 -6.08
C GLU A 85 5.67 -1.54 -6.98
N GLU A 86 4.77 -2.34 -6.39
CA GLU A 86 3.66 -2.97 -7.10
C GLU A 86 2.70 -1.95 -7.74
N LEU A 87 2.40 -0.84 -7.04
CA LEU A 87 1.60 0.25 -7.60
C LEU A 87 2.27 0.90 -8.82
N ASP A 88 3.60 1.05 -8.81
CA ASP A 88 4.32 1.62 -9.94
C ASP A 88 4.40 0.63 -11.10
N GLU A 89 4.55 -0.67 -10.84
CA GLU A 89 4.42 -1.71 -11.87
C GLU A 89 3.05 -1.66 -12.56
N ILE A 90 1.96 -1.64 -11.78
CA ILE A 90 0.59 -1.57 -12.33
C ILE A 90 0.36 -0.29 -13.16
N LYS A 91 0.95 0.84 -12.77
CA LYS A 91 0.86 2.10 -13.55
C LYS A 91 1.65 2.03 -14.86
N ASN A 92 2.82 1.37 -14.85
CA ASN A 92 3.69 1.28 -16.02
C ASN A 92 3.23 0.20 -17.02
N GLU A 93 2.38 -0.74 -16.59
CA GLU A 93 1.74 -1.76 -17.44
C GLU A 93 0.46 -1.27 -18.14
N GLY A 94 -0.06 -0.09 -17.79
CA GLY A 94 -1.33 0.46 -18.29
C GLY A 94 -1.20 1.48 -19.42
#